data_AF-A0A7C1N8Z8-F1
#
_entry.id   AF-A0A7C1N8Z8-F1
#
_cell.length_a   1.000
_cell.length_b   1.000
_cell.length_c   1.000
_cell.angle_alpha   90.00
_cell.angle_beta   90.00
_cell.angle_gamma   90.00
#
_symmetry.space_group_name_H-M   'P 1'
#
loop_
_entity.id
_entity.type
_entity.pdbx_description
1 polymer ?
#
loop_
_entity_poly.entity_id
_entity_poly.type
_entity_poly.pdbx_seq_one_letter_code
_entity_poly.pdbx_strand_id
1 'polypeptide(L)'
;MRFGRKWLTVLLNLRKLKPAISIETVIDAVCSEFGRDVESVIQKGWKNNRARDIAIYLASDVTGKTAVRLGEYFGNISGPAITLRYNHTTKQKANSKNTGRQAAKIRRIVLNNY
;
A
#
# COMPACT_ATOMS: atom_id res chain seq x y z
N MET A 1 -36.71 -18.16 13.52
CA MET A 1 -35.29 -17.81 13.78
C MET A 1 -34.99 -16.46 13.14
N ARG A 2 -34.76 -15.39 13.92
CA ARG A 2 -34.35 -14.06 13.41
C ARG A 2 -32.88 -13.85 13.75
N PHE A 3 -31.98 -14.05 12.79
CA PHE A 3 -30.56 -13.76 12.98
C PHE A 3 -30.34 -12.25 13.03
N GLY A 4 -29.84 -11.80 14.19
CA GLY A 4 -29.83 -10.41 14.61
C GLY A 4 -28.82 -9.53 13.87
N ARG A 5 -29.28 -8.31 13.58
CA ARG A 5 -28.57 -7.12 13.04
C ARG A 5 -27.39 -6.61 13.89
N LYS A 6 -26.81 -7.44 14.78
CA LYS A 6 -25.75 -7.04 15.73
C LYS A 6 -24.34 -7.12 15.16
N TRP A 7 -24.10 -7.88 14.09
CA TRP A 7 -22.76 -8.03 13.50
C TRP A 7 -22.35 -6.88 12.58
N LEU A 8 -23.32 -6.15 11.99
CA LEU A 8 -23.04 -4.99 11.13
C LEU A 8 -22.51 -3.79 11.93
N THR A 9 -22.96 -3.60 13.17
CA THR A 9 -22.57 -2.46 14.01
C THR A 9 -21.12 -2.55 14.48
N VAL A 10 -20.60 -3.76 14.70
CA VAL A 10 -19.19 -3.96 15.13
C VAL A 10 -18.22 -3.64 14.01
N LEU A 11 -18.55 -4.00 12.75
CA LEU A 11 -17.72 -3.68 11.58
C LEU A 11 -17.69 -2.19 11.25
N LEU A 12 -18.76 -1.44 11.54
CA LEU A 12 -18.80 0.00 11.28
C LEU A 12 -17.95 0.81 12.28
N ASN A 13 -17.88 0.37 13.53
CA ASN A 13 -17.24 1.13 14.62
C ASN A 13 -15.70 0.99 14.66
N LEU A 14 -15.12 0.02 13.95
CA LEU A 14 -13.67 -0.09 13.76
C LEU A 14 -13.11 0.96 12.78
N ARG A 15 -13.96 1.71 12.07
CA ARG A 15 -13.54 2.82 11.18
C ARG A 15 -13.21 4.11 11.95
N LYS A 16 -13.40 4.14 13.27
CA LYS A 16 -12.97 5.24 14.15
C LYS A 16 -11.55 5.00 14.72
N LEU A 17 -10.62 4.50 13.90
CA LEU A 17 -9.27 4.12 14.34
C LEU A 17 -8.20 4.86 13.55
N LYS A 18 -7.46 5.71 14.28
CA LYS A 18 -6.22 6.42 13.91
C LYS A 18 -6.31 7.32 12.67
N PRO A 19 -5.58 8.46 12.64
CA PRO A 19 -5.46 9.24 11.40
C PRO A 19 -4.96 8.31 10.29
N ALA A 20 -5.69 8.26 9.17
CA ALA A 20 -5.33 7.41 8.05
C ALA A 20 -3.97 7.87 7.52
N ILE A 21 -2.99 6.96 7.50
CA ILE A 21 -1.68 7.21 6.89
C ILE A 21 -1.93 7.63 5.45
N SER A 22 -1.36 8.78 5.08
CA SER A 22 -1.51 9.33 3.74
C SER A 22 -0.73 8.49 2.72
N ILE A 23 -1.14 8.51 1.45
CA ILE A 23 -0.40 7.80 0.40
C ILE A 23 0.98 8.46 0.25
N GLU A 24 1.03 9.78 0.37
CA GLU A 24 2.19 10.64 0.29
C GLU A 24 3.27 10.24 1.31
N THR A 25 2.89 9.98 2.57
CA THR A 25 3.83 9.50 3.60
C THR A 25 4.48 8.16 3.20
N VAL A 26 3.73 7.27 2.56
CA VAL A 26 4.28 6.01 2.06
C VAL A 26 5.27 6.29 0.92
N ILE A 27 4.94 7.20 0.00
CA ILE A 27 5.80 7.57 -1.11
C ILE A 27 7.11 8.17 -0.61
N ASP A 28 7.07 9.10 0.34
CA ASP A 28 8.27 9.74 0.88
C ASP A 28 9.20 8.72 1.53
N ALA A 29 8.63 7.80 2.33
CA ALA A 29 9.41 6.74 2.98
C ALA A 29 10.02 5.77 1.96
N VAL A 30 9.32 5.46 0.86
CA VAL A 30 9.86 4.63 -0.22
C VAL A 30 10.94 5.37 -1.00
N CYS A 31 10.73 6.64 -1.34
CA CYS A 31 11.69 7.46 -2.08
C CYS A 31 12.99 7.61 -1.29
N SER A 32 12.89 7.86 0.01
CA SER A 32 14.03 7.92 0.94
C SER A 32 14.81 6.61 0.98
N GLU A 33 14.13 5.46 1.06
CA GLU A 33 14.79 4.15 1.10
C GLU A 33 15.44 3.75 -0.24
N PHE A 34 14.83 4.14 -1.37
CA PHE A 34 15.29 3.73 -2.70
C PHE A 34 16.19 4.75 -3.39
N GLY A 35 16.33 5.97 -2.84
CA GLY A 35 17.02 7.08 -3.50
C GLY A 35 16.38 7.45 -4.84
N ARG A 36 15.04 7.39 -4.91
CA ARG A 36 14.26 7.63 -6.12
C ARG A 36 13.41 8.87 -5.96
N ASP A 37 13.14 9.55 -7.07
CA ASP A 37 12.23 10.68 -7.11
C ASP A 37 10.76 10.20 -7.06
N VAL A 38 9.90 11.07 -6.54
CA VAL A 38 8.46 10.82 -6.37
C VAL A 38 7.78 10.48 -7.69
N GLU A 39 8.13 11.18 -8.78
CA GLU A 39 7.53 10.96 -10.09
C GLU A 39 7.84 9.56 -10.62
N SER A 40 9.06 9.05 -10.45
CA SER A 40 9.45 7.71 -10.86
C SER A 40 8.67 6.62 -10.13
N VAL A 41 8.18 6.90 -8.91
CA VAL A 41 7.34 5.98 -8.15
C VAL A 41 5.87 6.07 -8.60
N ILE A 42 5.38 7.27 -8.93
CA ILE A 42 3.98 7.55 -9.28
C ILE A 42 3.66 7.31 -10.76
N GLN A 43 4.62 7.48 -11.68
CA GLN A 43 4.39 7.36 -13.11
C GLN A 43 4.27 5.90 -13.57
N LYS A 44 3.31 5.65 -14.47
CA LYS A 44 3.16 4.36 -15.15
C LYS A 44 4.26 4.17 -16.20
N GLY A 45 4.66 2.93 -16.46
CA GLY A 45 5.39 2.54 -17.69
C GLY A 45 6.80 2.03 -17.48
N TRP A 46 7.35 2.13 -16.27
CA TRP A 46 8.72 1.68 -16.00
C TRP A 46 8.76 0.17 -15.72
N LYS A 47 9.51 -0.56 -16.54
CA LYS A 47 9.77 -2.00 -16.38
C LYS A 47 10.62 -2.23 -15.12
N ASN A 48 10.30 -3.27 -14.34
CA ASN A 48 11.02 -3.64 -13.11
C ASN A 48 11.15 -2.52 -12.05
N ASN A 49 10.15 -1.66 -11.93
CA ASN A 49 10.14 -0.61 -10.91
C ASN A 49 9.77 -1.16 -9.52
N ARG A 50 10.78 -1.66 -8.81
CA ARG A 50 10.63 -2.22 -7.45
C ARG A 50 10.15 -1.19 -6.43
N ALA A 51 10.59 0.06 -6.54
CA ALA A 51 10.17 1.14 -5.64
C ALA A 51 8.66 1.34 -5.73
N ARG A 52 8.13 1.45 -6.95
CA ARG A 52 6.68 1.52 -7.22
C ARG A 52 5.91 0.31 -6.73
N ASP A 53 6.41 -0.89 -6.97
CA ASP A 53 5.72 -2.11 -6.54
C ASP A 53 5.63 -2.20 -5.00
N ILE A 54 6.69 -1.83 -4.29
CA ILE A 54 6.68 -1.74 -2.83
C ILE A 54 5.79 -0.60 -2.34
N ALA A 55 5.78 0.55 -3.00
CA ALA A 55 4.87 1.65 -2.67
C ALA A 55 3.41 1.24 -2.79
N ILE A 56 3.02 0.58 -3.88
CA ILE A 56 1.66 0.07 -4.09
C ILE A 56 1.31 -0.97 -3.01
N TYR A 57 2.23 -1.89 -2.72
CA TYR A 57 2.05 -2.90 -1.68
C TYR A 57 1.81 -2.27 -0.30
N LEU A 58 2.67 -1.34 0.12
CA LEU A 58 2.55 -0.67 1.42
C LEU A 58 1.33 0.23 1.49
N ALA A 59 1.05 1.01 0.45
CA ALA A 59 -0.12 1.88 0.42
C ALA A 59 -1.41 1.06 0.58
N SER A 60 -1.48 -0.12 -0.04
CA SER A 60 -2.62 -1.04 0.13
C SER A 60 -2.76 -1.57 1.57
N ASP A 61 -1.65 -1.77 2.28
CA ASP A 61 -1.62 -2.35 3.64
C ASP A 61 -1.91 -1.31 4.73
N VAL A 62 -1.42 -0.07 4.58
CA VAL A 62 -1.39 0.90 5.70
C VAL A 62 -2.34 2.09 5.56
N THR A 63 -2.80 2.42 4.36
CA THR A 63 -3.62 3.64 4.13
C THR A 63 -5.13 3.41 4.22
N GLY A 64 -5.57 2.16 4.13
CA GLY A 64 -7.00 1.81 4.04
C GLY A 64 -7.72 2.31 2.78
N LYS A 65 -6.98 2.80 1.77
CA LYS A 65 -7.55 3.28 0.49
C LYS A 65 -7.95 2.10 -0.40
N THR A 66 -8.98 2.31 -1.22
CA THR A 66 -9.43 1.30 -2.18
C THR A 66 -8.43 1.15 -3.32
N ALA A 67 -8.39 -0.03 -3.94
CA ALA A 67 -7.55 -0.28 -5.11
C ALA A 67 -7.84 0.69 -6.26
N VAL A 68 -9.09 1.14 -6.42
CA VAL A 68 -9.47 2.17 -7.40
C VAL A 68 -8.78 3.49 -7.08
N ARG A 69 -8.85 3.95 -5.82
CA ARG A 69 -8.22 5.21 -5.41
C ARG A 69 -6.70 5.18 -5.50
N LEU A 70 -6.09 4.04 -5.18
CA LEU A 70 -4.65 3.83 -5.41
C LEU A 70 -4.32 3.83 -6.90
N GLY A 71 -5.19 3.27 -7.74
CA GLY A 71 -5.04 3.26 -9.19
C GLY A 71 -5.02 4.66 -9.80
N GLU A 72 -5.95 5.52 -9.37
CA GLU A 72 -5.97 6.95 -9.72
C GLU A 72 -4.64 7.63 -9.34
N TYR A 73 -4.17 7.39 -8.11
CA TYR A 73 -2.94 7.98 -7.59
C TYR A 73 -1.70 7.51 -8.36
N PHE A 74 -1.55 6.19 -8.57
CA PHE A 74 -0.40 5.59 -9.25
C PHE A 74 -0.55 5.68 -10.77
N GLY A 75 -0.71 6.88 -11.32
CA GLY A 75 -0.66 7.11 -12.78
C GLY A 75 -1.85 6.51 -13.53
N ASN A 76 -3.06 6.63 -12.98
CA ASN A 76 -4.33 6.23 -13.59
C ASN A 76 -4.33 4.77 -14.09
N ILE A 77 -3.88 3.84 -13.25
CA ILE A 77 -3.99 2.40 -13.52
C ILE A 77 -5.28 1.83 -12.93
N SER A 78 -5.78 0.73 -13.50
CA SER A 78 -7.02 0.12 -13.03
C SER A 78 -6.87 -0.52 -11.65
N GLY A 79 -7.95 -0.57 -10.87
CA GLY A 79 -7.98 -1.27 -9.58
C GLY A 79 -7.47 -2.73 -9.65
N PRO A 80 -7.86 -3.53 -10.66
CA PRO A 80 -7.28 -4.86 -10.86
C PRO A 80 -5.76 -4.85 -11.08
N ALA A 81 -5.21 -3.84 -11.77
CA ALA A 81 -3.76 -3.71 -11.94
C ALA A 81 -3.03 -3.45 -10.61
N ILE A 82 -3.66 -2.71 -9.68
CA ILE A 82 -3.16 -2.55 -8.32
C ILE A 82 -3.13 -3.89 -7.59
N THR A 83 -4.23 -4.65 -7.63
CA THR A 83 -4.32 -5.98 -6.99
C THR A 83 -3.28 -6.96 -7.54
N LEU A 84 -3.04 -6.96 -8.86
CA LEU A 84 -2.01 -7.79 -9.48
C LEU A 84 -0.61 -7.43 -8.98
N ARG A 85 -0.28 -6.13 -8.85
CA ARG A 85 1.01 -5.68 -8.32
C ARG A 85 1.18 -6.00 -6.84
N TYR A 86 0.12 -5.87 -6.05
CA TYR A 86 0.11 -6.30 -4.65
C TYR A 86 0.43 -7.79 -4.51
N ASN A 87 -0.25 -8.64 -5.29
CA ASN A 87 -0.03 -10.08 -5.28
C ASN A 87 1.38 -10.45 -5.77
N HIS A 88 1.87 -9.80 -6.82
CA HIS A 88 3.22 -9.98 -7.33
C HIS A 88 4.27 -9.66 -6.26
N THR A 89 4.14 -8.52 -5.57
CA THR A 89 5.05 -8.11 -4.50
C THR A 89 4.97 -9.05 -3.30
N THR A 90 3.78 -9.54 -2.96
CA THR A 90 3.58 -10.54 -1.89
C THR A 90 4.35 -11.83 -2.20
N LYS A 91 4.26 -12.33 -3.44
CA LYS A 91 5.06 -13.48 -3.91
C LYS A 91 6.56 -13.19 -3.87
N GLN A 92 6.99 -12.00 -4.31
CA GLN A 92 8.40 -11.61 -4.23
C GLN A 92 8.92 -11.54 -2.79
N LYS A 93 8.12 -11.06 -1.83
CA LYS A 93 8.50 -11.05 -0.41
C LYS A 93 8.68 -12.45 0.15
N ALA A 94 7.86 -13.41 -0.28
CA ALA A 94 8.00 -14.81 0.11
C ALA A 94 9.28 -15.44 -0.48
N ASN A 95 9.60 -15.10 -1.73
CA ASN A 95 10.72 -15.69 -2.45
C ASN A 95 12.08 -15.02 -2.17
N SER A 96 12.09 -13.75 -1.75
CA SER A 96 13.31 -12.96 -1.53
C SER A 96 13.34 -12.32 -0.15
N LYS A 97 14.33 -12.73 0.66
CA LYS A 97 14.59 -12.17 2.00
C LYS A 97 14.84 -10.66 1.93
N ASN A 98 15.48 -10.17 0.86
CA ASN A 98 15.81 -8.75 0.73
C ASN A 98 14.55 -7.89 0.54
N THR A 99 13.67 -8.25 -0.40
CA THR A 99 12.41 -7.53 -0.65
C THR A 99 11.51 -7.54 0.59
N GLY A 100 11.44 -8.66 1.31
CA GLY A 100 10.73 -8.77 2.58
C GLY A 100 11.26 -7.81 3.65
N ARG A 101 12.59 -7.78 3.82
CA ARG A 101 13.26 -6.91 4.80
C ARG A 101 13.07 -5.43 4.47
N GLN A 102 13.22 -5.03 3.21
CA GLN A 102 13.03 -3.64 2.78
C GLN A 102 11.59 -3.17 3.03
N ALA A 103 10.60 -3.95 2.59
CA ALA A 103 9.19 -3.61 2.84
C ALA A 103 8.87 -3.51 4.34
N ALA A 104 9.43 -4.40 5.17
CA ALA A 104 9.24 -4.35 6.62
C ALA A 104 9.90 -3.12 7.27
N LYS A 105 11.09 -2.72 6.79
CA LYS A 105 11.79 -1.51 7.23
C LYS A 105 10.97 -0.26 6.95
N ILE A 106 10.52 -0.09 5.69
CA ILE A 106 9.71 1.07 5.29
C ILE A 106 8.40 1.09 6.06
N ARG A 107 7.73 -0.06 6.20
CA ARG A 107 6.50 -0.17 7.00
C ARG A 107 6.71 0.32 8.44
N ARG A 108 7.83 -0.04 9.08
CA ARG A 108 8.15 0.43 10.43
C ARG A 108 8.35 1.95 10.46
N ILE A 109 9.04 2.51 9.47
CA ILE A 109 9.24 3.97 9.37
C ILE A 109 7.89 4.68 9.25
N VAL A 110 7.05 4.24 8.33
CA VAL A 110 5.72 4.84 8.09
C VAL A 110 4.84 4.76 9.33
N LEU A 111 4.85 3.63 10.06
CA LEU A 111 4.04 3.44 11.26
C LEU A 111 4.59 4.13 12.51
N ASN A 112 5.90 4.42 12.57
CA ASN A 112 6.48 5.16 13.70
C ASN A 112 6.30 6.68 13.56
N ASN A 113 5.99 7.16 12.36
CA ASN A 113 5.71 8.57 12.09
C ASN A 113 4.24 8.96 12.37
N TYR A 114 3.44 8.05 12.96
CA TYR A 114 2.00 8.18 13.25
C TYR A 114 1.61 7.48 14.57
#